data_AF-A0AAJ0ZKN8-F1
#
_entry.id   AF-A0AAJ0ZKN8-F1
#
_cell.length_a   1.000
_cell.length_b   1.000
_cell.length_c   1.000
_cell.angle_alpha   90.00
_cell.angle_beta   90.00
_cell.angle_gamma   90.00
#
_symmetry.space_group_name_H-M   'P 1'
#
loop_
_entity.id
_entity.type
_entity.pdbx_description
1 polymer ?
#
loop_
_entity_poly.entity_id
_entity_poly.type
_entity_poly.pdbx_seq_one_letter_code
_entity_poly.pdbx_strand_id
1 'polypeptide(L)'
;MTQYRITNTALSDIADILKHTQVHFGTGARVRYQELIRTAIEDLALVPTRIGSSMRDEVAFGLRSFHLVHSRKRAATANGMVQSPRHIVFYRLAEDEVIEIVRILHDAMEARLHLPQD
;
A
#
# COMPACT_ATOMS: atom_id res chain seq x y z
N MET A 1 -7.49 13.82 -10.97
CA MET A 1 -6.45 13.17 -10.14
C MET A 1 -7.12 12.75 -8.85
N THR A 2 -6.97 11.50 -8.43
CA THR A 2 -7.49 11.04 -7.14
C THR A 2 -6.67 11.69 -6.02
N GLN A 3 -7.34 12.32 -5.07
CA GLN A 3 -6.68 13.01 -3.97
C GLN A 3 -6.38 12.02 -2.85
N TYR A 4 -5.14 12.01 -2.34
CA TYR A 4 -4.72 11.22 -1.19
C TYR A 4 -3.57 11.93 -0.47
N ARG A 5 -3.42 11.64 0.82
CA ARG A 5 -2.29 12.05 1.64
C ARG A 5 -1.38 10.84 1.89
N ILE A 6 -0.08 11.07 2.01
CA ILE A 6 0.88 10.02 2.39
C ILE A 6 1.73 10.57 3.52
N THR A 7 1.84 9.84 4.61
CA THR A 7 2.72 10.19 5.74
C THR A 7 4.19 10.06 5.33
N ASN A 8 5.08 10.76 6.05
CA ASN A 8 6.53 10.64 5.82
C ASN A 8 7.04 9.20 6.04
N THR A 9 6.45 8.46 6.98
CA THR A 9 6.79 7.06 7.23
C THR A 9 6.36 6.15 6.08
N ALA A 10 5.16 6.34 5.53
CA ALA A 10 4.73 5.61 4.33
C ALA A 10 5.57 5.94 3.09
N LEU A 11 6.01 7.20 2.94
CA LEU A 11 6.97 7.57 1.87
C LEU A 11 8.31 6.86 2.04
N SER A 12 8.83 6.77 3.27
CA SER A 12 10.04 6.00 3.58
C SER A 12 9.86 4.51 3.26
N ASP A 13 8.73 3.92 3.67
CA ASP A 13 8.41 2.52 3.37
C ASP A 13 8.44 2.27 1.86
N ILE A 14 7.79 3.14 1.06
CA ILE A 14 7.78 3.02 -0.41
C ILE A 14 9.21 3.07 -0.96
N ALA A 15 10.03 4.02 -0.50
CA ALA A 15 11.41 4.15 -0.95
C ALA A 15 12.23 2.89 -0.63
N ASP A 16 12.10 2.36 0.59
CA ASP A 16 12.81 1.15 1.03
C ASP A 16 12.35 -0.09 0.29
N ILE A 17 11.04 -0.26 0.06
CA ILE A 17 10.48 -1.36 -0.73
C ILE A 17 11.04 -1.34 -2.15
N LEU A 18 11.04 -0.17 -2.81
CA LEU A 18 11.52 -0.05 -4.18
C LEU A 18 13.03 -0.25 -4.28
N LYS A 19 13.80 0.26 -3.32
CA LYS A 19 15.25 0.03 -3.23
C LYS A 19 15.55 -1.45 -3.03
N HIS A 20 14.93 -2.09 -2.04
CA HIS A 20 15.09 -3.52 -1.77
C HIS A 20 14.72 -4.35 -3.01
N THR A 21 13.58 -4.03 -3.65
CA THR A 21 13.12 -4.73 -4.85
C THR A 21 14.12 -4.62 -5.99
N GLN A 22 14.70 -3.44 -6.21
CA GLN A 22 15.73 -3.26 -7.24
C GLN A 22 16.98 -4.07 -6.95
N VAL A 23 17.47 -4.03 -5.70
CA VAL A 23 18.70 -4.73 -5.29
C VAL A 23 18.56 -6.24 -5.47
N HIS A 24 17.40 -6.82 -5.14
CA HIS A 24 17.23 -8.27 -5.11
C HIS A 24 16.64 -8.85 -6.41
N PHE A 25 15.86 -8.06 -7.16
CA PHE A 25 15.09 -8.55 -8.31
C PHE A 25 15.28 -7.70 -9.59
N GLY A 26 16.13 -6.68 -9.53
CA GLY A 26 16.47 -5.84 -10.68
C GLY A 26 15.44 -4.75 -11.02
N THR A 27 15.82 -3.87 -11.95
CA THR A 27 15.06 -2.67 -12.32
C THR A 27 13.66 -2.99 -12.88
N GLY A 28 13.53 -4.05 -13.68
CA GLY A 28 12.22 -4.45 -14.22
C GLY A 28 11.23 -4.85 -13.12
N ALA A 29 11.69 -5.51 -12.05
CA ALA A 29 10.87 -5.82 -10.89
C ALA A 29 10.50 -4.55 -10.10
N ARG A 30 11.46 -3.62 -9.91
CA ARG A 30 11.20 -2.32 -9.27
C ARG A 30 10.08 -1.57 -9.97
N VAL A 31 10.13 -1.49 -11.31
CA VAL A 31 9.10 -0.78 -12.11
C VAL A 31 7.73 -1.42 -11.89
N ARG A 32 7.61 -2.75 -12.00
CA ARG A 32 6.33 -3.43 -11.74
C ARG A 32 5.82 -3.23 -10.32
N TYR A 33 6.71 -3.20 -9.32
CA TYR A 33 6.32 -2.98 -7.93
C TYR A 33 5.88 -1.53 -7.68
N GLN A 34 6.53 -0.57 -8.31
CA GLN A 34 6.13 0.84 -8.26
C GLN A 34 4.71 1.02 -8.82
N GLU A 35 4.43 0.44 -9.99
CA GLU A 35 3.07 0.49 -10.57
C GLU A 35 2.05 -0.24 -9.70
N LEU A 36 2.44 -1.32 -9.03
CA LEU A 36 1.57 -2.03 -8.09
C LEU A 36 1.17 -1.16 -6.90
N ILE A 37 2.13 -0.51 -6.25
CA ILE A 37 1.87 0.39 -5.12
C ILE A 37 1.01 1.57 -5.58
N ARG A 38 1.38 2.20 -6.69
CA ARG A 38 0.63 3.32 -7.26
C ARG A 38 -0.82 2.96 -7.55
N THR A 39 -1.03 1.85 -8.26
CA THR A 39 -2.38 1.35 -8.58
C THR A 39 -3.18 1.10 -7.31
N ALA A 40 -2.59 0.48 -6.29
CA ALA A 40 -3.29 0.23 -5.03
C ALA A 40 -3.70 1.52 -4.29
N ILE A 41 -2.88 2.56 -4.33
CA ILE A 41 -3.23 3.86 -3.72
C ILE A 41 -4.36 4.54 -4.51
N GLU A 42 -4.27 4.56 -5.84
CA GLU A 42 -5.32 5.11 -6.71
C GLU A 42 -6.65 4.34 -6.53
N ASP A 43 -6.57 3.03 -6.31
CA ASP A 43 -7.69 2.12 -6.06
C ASP A 43 -8.44 2.43 -4.78
N LEU A 44 -7.69 2.73 -3.74
CA LEU A 44 -8.21 3.10 -2.44
C LEU A 44 -8.74 4.53 -2.46
N ALA A 45 -8.07 5.44 -3.16
CA ALA A 45 -8.52 6.83 -3.26
C ALA A 45 -9.84 6.95 -4.04
N LEU A 46 -10.11 6.03 -4.98
CA LEU A 46 -11.36 5.99 -5.71
C LEU A 46 -12.49 5.31 -4.92
N VAL A 47 -12.19 4.19 -4.25
CA VAL A 47 -13.16 3.43 -3.45
C VAL A 47 -12.50 2.98 -2.14
N PRO A 48 -12.55 3.80 -1.08
CA PRO A 48 -11.86 3.53 0.18
C PRO A 48 -12.32 2.27 0.90
N THR A 49 -13.50 1.75 0.60
CA THR A 49 -14.08 0.53 1.23
C THR A 49 -14.16 -0.65 0.27
N ARG A 50 -13.39 -0.62 -0.83
CA ARG A 50 -13.40 -1.68 -1.86
C ARG A 50 -13.12 -3.08 -1.30
N ILE A 51 -13.56 -4.10 -2.02
CA ILE A 51 -13.25 -5.51 -1.72
C ILE A 51 -11.74 -5.70 -1.55
N GLY A 52 -11.35 -6.37 -0.47
CA GLY A 52 -9.95 -6.54 -0.04
C GLY A 52 -9.48 -5.51 0.98
N SER A 53 -10.27 -4.45 1.21
CA SER A 53 -10.09 -3.55 2.35
C SER A 53 -10.73 -4.16 3.60
N SER A 54 -10.07 -4.03 4.74
CA SER A 54 -10.60 -4.49 6.04
C SER A 54 -10.33 -3.46 7.12
N MET A 55 -11.30 -3.23 8.00
CA MET A 55 -11.09 -2.43 9.21
C MET A 55 -10.11 -3.13 10.14
N ARG A 56 -9.33 -2.30 10.84
CA ARG A 56 -8.27 -2.67 11.78
C ARG A 56 -8.39 -1.88 13.08
N ASP A 57 -9.61 -1.66 13.55
CA ASP A 57 -9.90 -0.98 14.81
C ASP A 57 -9.26 -1.71 15.99
N GLU A 58 -9.02 -3.02 15.87
CA GLU A 58 -8.25 -3.80 16.85
C GLU A 58 -6.78 -3.37 16.96
N VAL A 59 -6.26 -2.58 16.02
CA VAL A 59 -4.89 -2.03 16.02
C VAL A 59 -4.90 -0.54 16.35
N ALA A 60 -5.72 0.24 15.66
CA ALA A 60 -5.94 1.66 15.92
C ALA A 60 -7.29 2.09 15.32
N PHE A 61 -8.01 2.98 16.00
CA PHE A 61 -9.34 3.41 15.57
C PHE A 61 -9.35 3.98 14.15
N GLY A 62 -10.32 3.55 13.33
CA GLY A 62 -10.49 4.02 11.95
C GLY A 62 -9.42 3.52 10.97
N LEU A 63 -8.47 2.70 11.43
CA LEU A 63 -7.44 2.14 10.58
C LEU A 63 -8.02 1.08 9.65
N ARG A 64 -7.51 1.04 8.43
CA ARG A 64 -7.86 0.03 7.43
C ARG A 64 -6.60 -0.56 6.82
N SER A 65 -6.69 -1.81 6.38
CA SER A 65 -5.63 -2.50 5.66
C SER A 65 -6.09 -2.95 4.29
N PHE A 66 -5.19 -2.93 3.31
CA PHE A 66 -5.43 -3.41 1.96
C PHE A 66 -4.18 -4.09 1.39
N HIS A 67 -4.27 -5.38 1.13
CA HIS A 67 -3.12 -6.12 0.59
C HIS A 67 -2.94 -5.82 -0.91
N LEU A 68 -1.70 -5.53 -1.33
CA LEU A 68 -1.37 -5.24 -2.74
C LEU A 68 -1.79 -6.33 -3.74
N VAL A 69 -2.02 -7.57 -3.29
CA VAL A 69 -2.49 -8.67 -4.15
C VAL A 69 -3.82 -8.34 -4.84
N HIS A 70 -4.64 -7.49 -4.23
CA HIS A 70 -5.94 -7.08 -4.77
C HIS A 70 -5.82 -6.12 -5.97
N SER A 71 -4.67 -5.47 -6.17
CA SER A 71 -4.43 -4.58 -7.32
C SER A 71 -3.50 -5.19 -8.39
N ARG A 72 -2.88 -6.36 -8.12
CA ARG A 72 -1.93 -7.06 -9.01
C ARG A 72 -2.35 -7.14 -10.47
N LYS A 73 -3.60 -7.53 -10.75
CA LYS A 73 -4.08 -7.72 -12.13
C LYS A 73 -4.20 -6.39 -12.87
N ARG A 74 -4.64 -5.34 -12.17
CA ARG A 74 -4.80 -4.01 -12.74
C ARG A 74 -3.48 -3.27 -12.91
N ALA A 75 -2.51 -3.56 -12.05
CA ALA A 75 -1.15 -3.04 -12.14
C ALA A 75 -0.27 -3.79 -13.16
N ALA A 76 -0.83 -4.67 -13.99
CA ALA A 76 -0.07 -5.38 -15.01
C ALA A 76 0.54 -4.38 -16.01
N THR A 77 1.83 -4.53 -16.26
CA THR A 77 2.57 -3.70 -17.22
C THR A 77 2.83 -4.49 -18.50
N ALA A 78 3.36 -3.83 -19.53
CA ALA A 78 3.87 -4.50 -20.74
C ALA A 78 4.94 -5.57 -20.41
N ASN A 79 5.68 -5.40 -19.31
CA ASN A 79 6.72 -6.32 -18.83
C ASN A 79 6.20 -7.34 -17.81
N GLY A 80 4.89 -7.56 -17.76
CA GLY A 80 4.20 -8.50 -16.86
C GLY A 80 3.69 -7.86 -15.56
N MET A 81 3.29 -8.72 -14.62
CA MET A 81 2.76 -8.34 -13.31
C MET A 81 3.61 -8.91 -12.17
N VAL A 82 3.51 -8.32 -10.98
CA VAL A 82 4.09 -8.89 -9.76
C VAL A 82 3.32 -10.17 -9.38
N GLN A 83 4.01 -11.32 -9.37
CA GLN A 83 3.37 -12.61 -9.12
C GLN A 83 2.97 -12.80 -7.66
N SER A 84 3.86 -12.43 -6.74
CA SER A 84 3.67 -12.56 -5.30
C SER A 84 3.93 -11.23 -4.59
N PRO A 85 2.93 -10.31 -4.56
CA PRO A 85 3.01 -9.12 -3.71
C PRO A 85 3.11 -9.53 -2.25
N ARG A 86 3.89 -8.79 -1.46
CA ARG A 86 4.20 -9.10 -0.05
C ARG A 86 3.94 -7.95 0.89
N HIS A 87 3.28 -6.89 0.42
CA HIS A 87 3.03 -5.70 1.23
C HIS A 87 1.54 -5.39 1.36
N ILE A 88 1.22 -4.74 2.48
CA ILE A 88 -0.10 -4.32 2.91
C ILE A 88 -0.06 -2.81 3.10
N VAL A 89 -1.01 -2.11 2.48
CA VAL A 89 -1.23 -0.68 2.68
C VAL A 89 -2.10 -0.50 3.91
N PHE A 90 -1.63 0.28 4.87
CA PHE A 90 -2.41 0.73 6.02
C PHE A 90 -2.79 2.19 5.83
N TYR A 91 -4.07 2.50 5.97
CA TYR A 91 -4.61 3.83 5.66
C TYR A 91 -5.83 4.15 6.52
N ARG A 92 -6.20 5.43 6.55
CA ARG A 92 -7.43 5.93 7.18
C ARG A 92 -8.24 6.74 6.18
N LEU A 93 -9.53 6.91 6.47
CA LEU A 93 -10.38 7.85 5.76
C LEU A 93 -10.53 9.10 6.62
N ALA A 94 -10.09 10.25 6.11
CA ALA A 94 -10.28 11.53 6.79
C ALA A 94 -11.72 12.05 6.60
N GLU A 95 -12.11 13.06 7.37
CA GLU A 95 -13.46 13.65 7.33
C GLU A 95 -13.81 14.24 5.95
N ASP A 96 -12.80 14.68 5.19
CA ASP A 96 -12.96 15.20 3.83
C ASP A 96 -13.00 14.11 2.74
N GLU A 97 -13.24 12.86 3.15
CA GLU A 97 -13.26 11.66 2.29
C GLU A 97 -11.93 11.37 1.58
N VAL A 98 -10.86 12.08 1.93
CA VAL A 98 -9.52 11.83 1.40
C VAL A 98 -8.85 10.72 2.21
N ILE A 99 -8.32 9.71 1.51
CA ILE A 99 -7.52 8.69 2.20
C ILE A 99 -6.17 9.23 2.63
N GLU A 100 -5.71 8.81 3.80
CA GLU A 100 -4.34 9.03 4.28
C GLU A 100 -3.64 7.68 4.36
N ILE A 101 -2.57 7.50 3.57
CA ILE A 101 -1.71 6.32 3.66
C ILE A 101 -0.77 6.48 4.85
N VAL A 102 -0.95 5.63 5.86
CA VAL A 102 -0.24 5.70 7.14
C VAL A 102 1.07 4.92 7.09
N ARG A 103 1.06 3.69 6.55
CA ARG A 103 2.25 2.81 6.38
C ARG A 103 2.06 1.87 5.19
N ILE A 104 3.16 1.37 4.63
CA ILE A 104 3.14 0.20 3.73
C ILE A 104 4.10 -0.84 4.28
N LEU A 105 3.56 -1.90 4.88
CA LEU A 105 4.36 -2.88 5.62
C LEU A 105 4.43 -4.21 4.88
N HIS A 106 5.52 -4.94 5.07
CA HIS A 106 5.63 -6.31 4.59
C HIS A 106 4.66 -7.20 5.40
N ASP A 107 4.02 -8.17 4.76
CA ASP A 107 2.97 -9.03 5.33
C ASP A 107 3.46 -9.94 6.48
N ALA A 108 4.77 -10.09 6.60
CA ALA A 108 5.46 -10.79 7.68
C ALA A 108 5.79 -9.90 8.89
N MET A 109 5.57 -8.58 8.81
CA MET A 109 5.82 -7.66 9.92
C MET A 109 4.67 -7.67 10.92
N GLU A 110 4.99 -7.54 12.20
CA GLU A 110 3.98 -7.35 13.23
C GLU A 110 3.46 -5.90 13.19
N ALA A 111 2.32 -5.71 12.53
CA ALA A 111 1.79 -4.37 12.23
C ALA A 111 1.64 -3.46 13.48
N ARG A 112 1.27 -4.02 14.63
CA ARG A 112 1.09 -3.28 15.90
C ARG A 112 2.35 -2.59 16.40
N LEU A 113 3.54 -3.09 16.05
CA LEU A 113 4.83 -2.51 16.44
C LEU A 113 5.23 -1.31 15.56
N HIS A 114 4.53 -1.11 14.45
CA HIS A 114 4.91 -0.17 13.40
C HIS A 114 3.82 0.85 13.08
N LEU A 115 2.62 0.66 13.61
CA LEU A 115 1.51 1.56 13.41
C LEU A 115 1.37 2.52 14.60
N PRO A 116 0.89 3.75 14.37
CA PRO A 116 0.52 4.65 15.46
C PRO A 116 -0.46 3.95 16.40
N GLN A 117 -0.24 4.06 17.72
CA GLN A 117 -1.08 3.43 18.74
C GLN A 117 -2.21 4.33 19.25
N ASP A 118 -2.42 5.48 18.59
CA ASP A 118 -3.37 6.56 18.93
C ASP A 118 -4.37 6.29 20.07
#